data_AF-A0A9P6MFP4-F1
#
_entry.id   AF-A0A9P6MFP4-F1
#
_cell.length_a   1.000
_cell.length_b   1.000
_cell.length_c   1.000
_cell.angle_alpha   90.00
_cell.angle_beta   90.00
_cell.angle_gamma   90.00
#
_symmetry.space_group_name_H-M   'P 1'
#
loop_
_entity.id
_entity.type
_entity.pdbx_description
1 polymer ?
#
loop_
_entity_poly.entity_id
_entity_poly.type
_entity_poly.pdbx_seq_one_letter_code
_entity_poly.pdbx_strand_id
1 'polypeptide(L)'
;ESEDVEKALKAYKDERYPIGKSAVETSASVFKGIQQGLVARLVRAILRRMPRWILFAICARAVRSRPQISFLPLAEDKCQIKALHQPSLEKTRPKNMATNA
;
A
#
# COMPACT_ATOMS: atom_id res chain seq x y z
N GLU A 1 -29.63 0.08 -8.68
CA GLU A 1 -28.80 0.86 -7.73
C GLU A 1 -28.00 -0.02 -6.79
N SER A 2 -28.60 -0.97 -6.05
CA SER A 2 -27.86 -1.89 -5.17
C SER A 2 -26.87 -2.80 -5.92
N GLU A 3 -27.26 -3.34 -7.08
CA GLU A 3 -26.43 -4.24 -7.89
C GLU A 3 -25.14 -3.57 -8.41
N ASP A 4 -25.20 -2.27 -8.73
CA ASP A 4 -24.04 -1.52 -9.20
C ASP A 4 -23.02 -1.28 -8.08
N VAL A 5 -23.50 -1.01 -6.86
CA VAL A 5 -22.67 -0.86 -5.67
C VAL A 5 -21.99 -2.18 -5.33
N GLU A 6 -22.71 -3.30 -5.35
CA GLU A 6 -22.15 -4.62 -5.10
C GLU A 6 -21.08 -4.99 -6.14
N LYS A 7 -21.31 -4.68 -7.41
CA LYS A 7 -20.34 -4.91 -8.48
C LYS A 7 -19.08 -4.07 -8.31
N ALA A 8 -19.22 -2.81 -7.93
CA ALA A 8 -18.08 -1.92 -7.67
C ALA A 8 -17.26 -2.37 -6.44
N LEU A 9 -17.93 -2.76 -5.35
CA LEU A 9 -17.27 -3.29 -4.15
C LEU A 9 -16.57 -4.62 -4.42
N LYS A 10 -17.17 -5.50 -5.24
CA LYS A 10 -16.57 -6.76 -5.65
C LYS A 10 -15.29 -6.52 -6.46
N ALA A 11 -15.34 -5.63 -7.45
CA ALA A 11 -14.17 -5.26 -8.25
C ALA A 11 -13.05 -4.66 -7.38
N TYR A 12 -13.39 -3.79 -6.43
CA TYR A 12 -12.43 -3.23 -5.48
C TYR A 12 -11.80 -4.32 -4.58
N LYS A 13 -12.62 -5.25 -4.09
CA LYS A 13 -12.15 -6.38 -3.28
C LYS A 13 -11.20 -7.27 -4.08
N ASP A 14 -11.54 -7.60 -5.32
CA ASP A 14 -10.70 -8.47 -6.17
C ASP A 14 -9.34 -7.81 -6.49
N GLU A 15 -9.30 -6.49 -6.66
CA GLU A 15 -8.05 -5.74 -6.85
C GLU A 15 -7.20 -5.73 -5.57
N ARG A 16 -7.81 -5.52 -4.40
CA ARG A 16 -7.07 -5.21 -3.15
C ARG A 16 -6.79 -6.39 -2.26
N TYR A 17 -7.65 -7.39 -2.28
CA TYR A 17 -7.50 -8.60 -1.46
C TYR A 17 -6.14 -9.30 -1.67
N PRO A 18 -5.64 -9.54 -2.89
CA PRO A 18 -4.34 -10.19 -3.07
C PRO A 18 -3.18 -9.33 -2.54
N ILE A 19 -3.26 -8.00 -2.71
CA ILE A 19 -2.25 -7.07 -2.20
C ILE A 19 -2.24 -7.10 -0.67
N GLY A 20 -3.41 -7.01 -0.04
CA GLY A 20 -3.55 -7.07 1.42
C GLY A 20 -3.09 -8.42 1.99
N LYS A 21 -3.49 -9.53 1.36
CA LYS A 21 -3.09 -10.88 1.76
C LYS A 21 -1.57 -11.07 1.68
N SER A 22 -0.95 -10.67 0.57
CA SER A 22 0.51 -10.77 0.41
C SER A 22 1.28 -9.93 1.44
N ALA A 23 0.77 -8.75 1.80
CA ALA A 23 1.36 -7.91 2.83
C ALA A 23 1.27 -8.56 4.22
N VAL A 24 0.11 -9.14 4.55
CA VAL A 24 -0.09 -9.88 5.81
C VAL A 24 0.83 -11.10 5.88
N GLU A 25 0.89 -11.92 4.84
CA GLU A 25 1.76 -13.10 4.78
C GLU A 25 3.24 -12.74 4.92
N THR A 26 3.68 -11.69 4.23
CA THR A 26 5.05 -11.16 4.32
C THR A 26 5.36 -10.70 5.73
N SER A 27 4.48 -9.87 6.32
CA SER A 27 4.67 -9.35 7.67
C SER A 27 4.67 -10.45 8.73
N ALA A 28 3.79 -11.46 8.61
CA ALA A 28 3.73 -12.61 9.50
C ALA A 28 4.99 -13.48 9.42
N SER A 29 5.52 -13.70 8.22
CA SER A 29 6.78 -14.44 8.01
C SER A 29 7.98 -13.71 8.62
N VAL A 30 8.05 -12.40 8.43
CA VAL A 30 9.06 -11.54 9.06
C VAL A 30 8.94 -11.58 10.58
N PHE A 31 7.74 -11.45 11.13
CA PHE A 31 7.52 -11.48 12.59
C PHE A 31 7.87 -12.85 13.20
N LYS A 32 7.46 -13.94 12.56
CA LYS A 32 7.83 -15.30 13.00
C LYS A 32 9.35 -15.51 13.02
N GLY A 33 10.06 -14.99 12.02
CA GLY A 33 11.54 -15.04 11.96
C GLY A 33 12.24 -14.13 12.99
N ILE A 34 11.58 -13.08 13.47
CA ILE A 34 12.12 -12.12 14.45
C ILE A 34 11.88 -12.60 15.90
N GLN A 35 10.87 -13.42 16.16
CA GLN A 35 10.49 -13.73 17.54
C GLN A 35 11.48 -14.66 18.27
N GLN A 36 12.24 -15.55 17.62
CA GLN A 36 13.16 -16.45 18.33
C GLN A 36 14.44 -16.83 17.55
N GLY A 37 15.57 -16.94 18.26
CA GLY A 37 16.79 -17.58 17.79
C GLY A 37 17.88 -16.69 17.17
N LEU A 38 18.85 -17.33 16.50
CA LEU A 38 20.00 -16.70 15.83
C LEU A 38 19.57 -15.77 14.68
N VAL A 39 18.48 -16.11 14.00
CA VAL A 39 17.92 -15.31 12.88
C VAL A 39 17.50 -13.92 13.35
N ALA A 40 16.86 -13.81 14.51
CA ALA A 40 16.46 -12.51 15.07
C ALA A 40 17.64 -11.61 15.44
N ARG A 41 18.78 -12.19 15.88
CA ARG A 41 20.02 -11.44 16.11
C ARG A 41 20.65 -10.99 14.80
N LEU A 42 20.66 -11.85 13.79
CA LEU A 42 21.18 -11.54 12.46
C LEU A 42 20.36 -10.42 11.80
N VAL A 43 19.03 -10.53 11.81
CA VAL A 43 18.12 -9.49 11.27
C VAL A 43 18.32 -8.16 11.99
N ARG A 44 18.42 -8.17 13.33
CA ARG A 44 18.72 -6.94 14.10
C ARG A 44 20.11 -6.37 13.78
N ALA A 45 21.12 -7.21 13.59
CA ALA A 45 22.46 -6.77 13.22
C ALA A 45 22.48 -6.14 11.82
N ILE A 46 21.76 -6.73 10.86
CA ILE A 46 21.58 -6.21 9.50
C ILE A 46 20.84 -4.87 9.55
N LEU A 47 19.69 -4.80 10.24
CA LEU A 47 18.92 -3.56 10.38
C LEU A 47 19.73 -2.45 11.06
N ARG A 48 20.56 -2.79 12.06
CA ARG A 48 21.41 -1.82 12.76
C ARG A 48 22.56 -1.27 11.90
N ARG A 49 23.04 -2.05 10.93
CA ARG A 49 24.06 -1.63 9.95
C ARG A 49 23.48 -1.17 8.61
N MET A 50 22.15 -1.18 8.48
CA MET A 50 21.49 -0.84 7.21
C MET A 50 21.67 0.66 6.91
N PRO A 51 22.19 1.02 5.73
CA PRO A 51 22.21 2.41 5.28
C PRO A 51 20.81 3.01 5.29
N ARG A 52 20.69 4.27 5.76
CA ARG A 52 19.39 4.96 5.89
C ARG A 52 18.59 5.02 4.59
N TRP A 53 19.26 5.08 3.44
CA TRP A 53 18.59 5.11 2.13
C TRP A 53 17.85 3.81 1.80
N ILE A 54 18.35 2.65 2.25
CA ILE A 54 17.67 1.36 2.08
C ILE A 54 16.41 1.32 2.94
N LEU A 55 16.55 1.71 4.21
CA LEU A 55 15.41 1.80 5.13
C LEU A 55 14.34 2.76 4.58
N PHE A 56 14.77 3.91 4.05
CA PHE A 56 13.89 4.86 3.39
C PHE A 56 13.19 4.25 2.17
N ALA A 57 13.89 3.49 1.33
CA ALA A 57 13.28 2.82 0.17
C ALA A 57 12.22 1.78 0.58
N ILE A 58 12.48 1.01 1.65
CA ILE A 58 11.52 0.04 2.21
C ILE A 58 10.28 0.77 2.73
N CYS A 59 10.47 1.81 3.55
CA CYS A 59 9.37 2.61 4.07
C CYS A 59 8.59 3.31 2.94
N ALA A 60 9.28 3.85 1.93
CA ALA A 60 8.65 4.48 0.79
C ALA A 60 7.77 3.52 0.01
N ARG A 61 8.20 2.25 -0.16
CA ARG A 61 7.37 1.24 -0.81
C ARG A 61 6.10 0.93 -0.02
N ALA A 62 6.18 0.85 1.31
CA ALA A 62 5.00 0.66 2.15
C ALA A 62 4.02 1.85 2.05
N VAL A 63 4.53 3.08 2.08
CA VAL A 63 3.71 4.30 1.98
C VAL A 63 3.06 4.44 0.59
N ARG A 64 3.74 4.03 -0.48
CA ARG A 64 3.22 4.05 -1.87
C ARG A 64 1.99 3.16 -2.04
N SER A 65 1.86 2.08 -1.28
CA SER A 65 0.77 1.11 -1.41
C SER A 65 -0.52 1.52 -0.68
N ARG A 66 -0.63 2.76 -0.20
CA ARG A 66 -1.83 3.26 0.51
C ARG A 66 -3.09 3.20 -0.36
N PRO A 67 -4.19 2.59 0.09
CA PRO A 67 -5.43 2.53 -0.68
C PRO A 67 -6.15 3.88 -0.68
N GLN A 68 -6.72 4.23 -1.83
CA GLN A 68 -7.66 5.33 -1.95
C GLN A 68 -8.95 4.84 -2.58
N ILE A 69 -10.06 5.25 -2.00
CA ILE A 69 -11.38 4.92 -2.50
C ILE A 69 -11.69 5.84 -3.68
N SER A 70 -12.00 5.26 -4.83
CA SER A 70 -12.06 5.99 -6.11
C SER A 70 -13.29 6.87 -6.28
N PHE A 71 -14.38 6.61 -5.55
CA PHE A 71 -15.60 7.43 -5.58
C PHE A 71 -15.55 8.67 -4.67
N LEU A 72 -14.54 8.78 -3.81
CA LEU A 72 -14.30 9.97 -3.00
C LEU A 72 -13.44 10.97 -3.78
N PRO A 73 -13.62 12.28 -3.56
CA PRO A 73 -12.70 13.28 -4.08
C PRO A 73 -11.27 12.96 -3.67
N LEU A 74 -10.30 13.31 -4.53
CA LEU A 74 -8.92 13.03 -4.21
C LEU A 74 -8.52 13.74 -2.91
N ALA A 75 -8.08 12.97 -1.92
CA ALA A 75 -7.47 13.55 -0.74
C ALA A 75 -6.22 14.32 -1.17
N GLU A 76 -6.05 15.53 -0.64
CA GLU A 76 -4.88 16.35 -0.90
C GLU A 76 -3.63 15.61 -0.42
N ASP A 77 -2.77 15.19 -1.36
CA ASP A 77 -1.59 14.40 -1.04
C ASP A 77 -0.46 15.32 -0.53
N LYS A 78 -0.37 15.48 0.80
CA LYS A 78 0.70 16.25 1.46
C LYS A 78 1.99 15.45 1.64
N CYS A 79 2.04 14.21 1.15
CA CYS A 79 3.21 13.35 1.32
C CYS A 79 4.25 13.58 0.21
N GLN A 80 5.53 13.57 0.59
CA GLN A 80 6.65 13.62 -0.37
C GLN A 80 6.70 12.38 -1.29
N ILE A 81 6.09 11.28 -0.86
CA ILE A 81 6.03 10.03 -1.61
C ILE A 81 4.62 9.90 -2.20
N LYS A 82 4.52 9.96 -3.53
CA LYS A 82 3.26 9.78 -4.28
C LYS A 82 2.74 8.35 -4.16
N ALA A 83 1.42 8.17 -4.09
CA ALA A 83 0.81 6.85 -4.11
C ALA A 83 1.08 6.12 -5.44
N LEU A 84 1.11 4.79 -5.40
CA LEU A 84 1.17 3.96 -6.59
C LEU A 84 -0.12 4.17 -7.41
N HIS A 85 -0.01 4.06 -8.73
CA HIS A 85 -1.17 4.08 -9.63
C HIS A 85 -2.17 2.97 -9.24
N GLN A 86 -3.46 3.33 -9.25
CA GLN A 86 -4.58 2.46 -8.88
C GLN A 86 -5.59 2.42 -10.04
N PRO A 87 -5.82 1.26 -10.68
CA PRO A 87 -6.70 1.17 -11.86
C PRO A 87 -8.15 1.57 -11.56
N SER A 88 -8.63 1.27 -10.35
CA SER A 88 -9.94 1.71 -9.85
C SER A 88 -10.05 3.23 -9.77
N LEU A 89 -8.97 3.92 -9.39
CA LEU A 89 -8.94 5.38 -9.29
C LEU A 89 -9.07 6.05 -10.67
N GLU A 90 -8.41 5.54 -11.71
CA GLU A 90 -8.54 6.08 -13.07
C GLU A 90 -9.95 5.94 -13.63
N LYS A 91 -10.61 4.80 -13.34
CA LYS A 91 -11.97 4.53 -13.83
C LYS A 91 -13.01 5.45 -13.21
N THR A 92 -12.83 5.85 -11.95
CA THR A 92 -13.82 6.64 -11.20
C THR A 92 -13.40 8.09 -11.03
N ARG A 93 -12.22 8.50 -11.54
CA ARG A 93 -11.76 9.89 -11.46
C ARG A 93 -12.81 10.80 -12.12
N PRO A 94 -13.43 11.74 -11.37
CA PRO A 94 -14.36 12.68 -11.97
C PRO A 94 -13.60 13.53 -13.00
N LYS A 95 -14.12 13.60 -14.24
CA LYS A 95 -13.53 14.38 -15.35
C LYS A 95 -13.30 15.87 -15.03
N ASN A 96 -13.90 16.36 -13.95
CA ASN A 96 -13.93 17.77 -13.57
C ASN A 96 -12.71 18.21 -12.73
N MET A 97 -11.76 17.32 -12.41
CA MET A 97 -10.54 17.63 -11.63
C MET A 97 -9.26 17.62 -12.47
N ALA A 98 -9.34 18.08 -13.72
CA ALA A 98 -8.19 18.32 -14.59
C ALA A 98 -7.65 19.76 -14.53
N THR A 99 -8.32 20.65 -13.82
CA THR A 99 -7.87 22.04 -13.57
C THR A 99 -7.30 22.14 -12.17
N ASN A 100 -6.10 22.72 -12.07
CA ASN A 100 -5.27 22.91 -10.87
C ASN A 100 -4.26 21.77 -10.66
N ALA A 101 -3.43 21.58 -11.69
CA ALA A 101 -2.05 21.13 -11.51
C ALA A 101 -1.20 22.26 -10.93
#